data_AF-A0A6J8DVC3-F1
#
_entry.id   AF-A0A6J8DVC3-F1
#
_cell.length_a   1.000
_cell.length_b   1.000
_cell.length_c   1.000
_cell.angle_alpha   90.00
_cell.angle_beta   90.00
_cell.angle_gamma   90.00
#
_symmetry.space_group_name_H-M   'P 1'
#
loop_
_entity.id
_entity.type
_entity.pdbx_description
1 polymer ?
#
loop_
_entity_poly.entity_id
_entity_poly.type
_entity_poly.pdbx_seq_one_letter_code
_entity_poly.pdbx_strand_id
1 'polypeptide(L)'
;MVEGMSTSGTIVITMNGQLSLVEFGYVTYRTILGKKVQRPAYVEKPLLEELLSCSENTDDFKTVTGITMCTDDFYEGQARLDGAFCDYDEEDKMKFLNNVKANGVCNIEMESLGFLAMCNHAGVPGAVACVTLLDRLKGDFVSTDFNLLKSWQHRAQTIVLRFIKQRLTQQNRHKNG
;
A
#
# COMPACT_ATOMS: atom_id res chain seq x y z
N MET A 1 2.81 7.32 -12.87
CA MET A 1 2.07 6.08 -12.55
C MET A 1 2.97 4.92 -12.95
N VAL A 2 3.15 3.94 -12.08
CA VAL A 2 3.86 2.70 -12.46
C VAL A 2 2.87 1.76 -13.12
N GLU A 3 3.28 1.17 -14.24
CA GLU A 3 2.50 0.16 -14.95
C GLU A 3 2.55 -1.16 -14.18
N GLY A 4 1.58 -1.36 -13.26
CA GLY A 4 1.25 -2.65 -12.67
C GLY A 4 1.88 -3.00 -11.31
N MET A 5 1.78 -4.28 -10.93
CA MET A 5 2.31 -4.83 -9.68
C MET A 5 3.81 -4.61 -9.56
N SER A 6 4.23 -4.09 -8.42
CA SER A 6 5.62 -3.72 -8.16
C SER A 6 6.50 -4.93 -7.86
N THR A 7 7.77 -4.84 -8.23
CA THR A 7 8.79 -5.85 -7.93
C THR A 7 9.17 -5.81 -6.46
N SER A 8 9.64 -6.94 -5.89
CA SER A 8 10.10 -7.02 -4.50
C SER A 8 11.11 -5.93 -4.14
N GLY A 9 10.99 -5.41 -2.92
CA GLY A 9 11.79 -4.33 -2.38
C GLY A 9 11.36 -2.93 -2.82
N THR A 10 10.35 -2.79 -3.67
CA THR A 10 9.82 -1.48 -4.09
C THR A 10 8.96 -0.89 -2.98
N ILE A 11 9.07 0.42 -2.75
CA ILE A 11 8.13 1.16 -1.90
C ILE A 11 6.94 1.60 -2.74
N VAL A 12 5.73 1.28 -2.30
CA VAL A 12 4.48 1.81 -2.84
C VAL A 12 3.90 2.80 -1.84
N ILE A 13 3.76 4.05 -2.27
CA ILE A 13 2.97 5.06 -1.56
C ILE A 13 1.53 4.98 -2.10
N THR A 14 0.60 4.62 -1.23
CA THR A 14 -0.80 4.38 -1.59
C THR A 14 -1.47 5.67 -2.03
N MET A 15 -2.00 5.69 -3.26
CA MET A 15 -2.86 6.77 -3.75
C MET A 15 -4.26 6.67 -3.16
N ASN A 16 -4.84 5.47 -3.25
CA ASN A 16 -6.14 5.08 -2.73
C ASN A 16 -6.07 3.63 -2.27
N GLY A 17 -6.68 3.31 -1.13
CA GLY A 17 -6.95 1.92 -0.74
C GLY A 17 -8.19 1.40 -1.47
N GLN A 18 -8.19 0.14 -1.91
CA GLN A 18 -9.36 -0.55 -2.49
C GLN A 18 -9.59 -1.89 -1.77
N LEU A 19 -10.84 -2.23 -1.43
CA LEU A 19 -11.15 -3.41 -0.60
C LEU A 19 -11.06 -4.69 -1.44
N SER A 20 -11.59 -4.63 -2.66
CA SER A 20 -11.50 -5.70 -3.64
C SER A 20 -11.87 -5.14 -5.01
N LEU A 21 -11.58 -5.93 -6.05
CA LEU A 21 -12.06 -5.66 -7.41
C LEU A 21 -13.59 -5.64 -7.55
N VAL A 22 -14.32 -6.15 -6.55
CA VAL A 22 -15.79 -6.29 -6.61
C VAL A 22 -16.49 -5.03 -6.10
N GLU A 23 -15.89 -4.34 -5.11
CA GLU A 23 -16.38 -3.06 -4.59
C GLU A 23 -15.44 -1.95 -5.08
N PHE A 24 -15.58 -1.54 -6.34
CA PHE A 24 -14.83 -0.42 -6.91
C PHE A 24 -15.11 0.88 -6.13
N GLY A 25 -14.17 1.27 -5.28
CA GLY A 25 -14.23 2.53 -4.55
C GLY A 25 -13.11 2.65 -3.51
N TYR A 26 -12.74 3.90 -3.22
CA TYR A 26 -11.84 4.24 -2.10
C TYR A 26 -12.64 4.30 -0.80
N VAL A 27 -13.46 3.27 -0.52
CA VAL A 27 -14.36 3.25 0.63
C VAL A 27 -14.21 1.95 1.40
N THR A 28 -14.37 2.03 2.72
CA THR A 28 -14.48 0.88 3.60
C THR A 28 -15.81 0.94 4.34
N TYR A 29 -16.26 -0.21 4.84
CA TYR A 29 -17.49 -0.31 5.61
C TYR A 29 -17.19 -0.57 7.07
N ARG A 30 -17.97 0.07 7.93
CA ARG A 30 -17.95 -0.12 9.38
C ARG A 30 -19.31 -0.57 9.84
N THR A 31 -19.34 -1.63 10.62
CA THR A 31 -20.55 -2.07 11.32
C THR A 31 -20.71 -1.20 12.56
N ILE A 32 -21.67 -0.27 12.53
CA ILE A 32 -21.99 0.60 13.66
C ILE A 32 -23.39 0.25 14.14
N LEU A 33 -23.47 -0.34 15.34
CA LEU A 33 -24.75 -0.82 15.92
C LEU A 33 -25.52 -1.74 14.95
N GLY A 34 -24.81 -2.64 14.27
CA GLY A 34 -25.38 -3.58 13.30
C GLY A 34 -25.70 -2.97 11.93
N LYS A 35 -25.40 -1.69 11.68
CA LYS A 35 -25.62 -1.04 10.38
C LYS A 35 -24.32 -0.90 9.60
N LYS A 36 -24.36 -1.20 8.30
CA LYS A 36 -23.25 -0.98 7.36
C LYS A 36 -23.12 0.53 7.09
N VAL A 37 -22.03 1.14 7.53
CA VAL A 37 -21.73 2.56 7.33
C VAL A 37 -20.50 2.70 6.44
N GLN A 38 -20.64 3.40 5.33
CA GLN A 38 -19.55 3.65 4.39
C GLN A 38 -18.66 4.80 4.85
N ARG A 39 -17.34 4.65 4.69
CA ARG A 39 -16.32 5.66 4.99
C ARG A 39 -15.35 5.80 3.81
N PRO A 40 -15.06 7.02 3.33
CA PRO A 40 -14.03 7.23 2.31
C PRO A 40 -12.64 6.99 2.90
N ALA A 41 -11.69 6.56 2.08
CA ALA A 41 -10.33 6.12 2.42
C ALA A 41 -9.37 6.53 1.29
N TYR A 42 -8.92 7.78 1.32
CA TYR A 42 -8.05 8.37 0.29
C TYR A 42 -6.90 9.16 0.92
N VAL A 43 -5.82 9.32 0.14
CA VAL A 43 -4.70 10.20 0.47
C VAL A 43 -4.86 11.51 -0.32
N GLU A 44 -4.66 12.64 0.35
CA GLU A 44 -4.67 13.93 -0.34
C GLU A 44 -3.48 14.06 -1.28
N LYS A 45 -3.74 14.52 -2.51
CA LYS A 45 -2.73 14.65 -3.57
C LYS A 45 -1.46 15.41 -3.12
N PRO A 46 -1.54 16.55 -2.40
CA PRO A 46 -0.33 17.25 -1.94
C PRO A 46 0.54 16.41 -1.01
N LEU A 47 -0.07 15.64 -0.09
CA LEU A 47 0.68 14.78 0.84
C LEU A 47 1.35 13.62 0.10
N LEU A 48 0.66 13.04 -0.89
CA LEU A 48 1.19 12.00 -1.76
C LEU A 48 2.42 12.49 -2.54
N GLU A 49 2.31 13.66 -3.19
CA GLU A 49 3.38 14.26 -3.98
C GLU A 49 4.59 14.62 -3.11
N GLU A 50 4.36 15.14 -1.90
CA GLU A 50 5.42 15.46 -0.95
C GLU A 50 6.16 14.20 -0.50
N LEU A 51 5.46 13.12 -0.12
CA LEU A 51 6.09 11.86 0.24
C LEU A 51 6.89 11.25 -0.92
N LEU A 52 6.35 11.30 -2.14
CA LEU A 52 7.05 10.82 -3.34
C LEU A 52 8.34 11.61 -3.59
N SER A 53 8.32 12.92 -3.33
CA SER A 53 9.50 13.80 -3.48
C SER A 53 10.65 13.47 -2.52
N CYS A 54 10.40 12.67 -1.48
CA CYS A 54 11.43 12.21 -0.54
C CYS A 54 12.21 10.98 -1.04
N SER A 55 11.86 10.43 -2.21
CA SER A 55 12.68 9.42 -2.89
C SER A 55 13.88 10.08 -3.55
N GLU A 56 15.05 9.45 -3.47
CA GLU A 56 16.29 9.96 -4.04
C GLU A 56 16.78 9.05 -5.18
N ASN A 57 17.39 9.61 -6.22
CA ASN A 57 17.96 8.81 -7.32
C ASN A 57 19.12 7.91 -6.89
N THR A 58 19.69 8.16 -5.71
CA THR A 58 20.77 7.38 -5.09
C THR A 58 20.25 6.21 -4.25
N ASP A 59 18.94 6.08 -4.07
CA ASP A 59 18.35 4.94 -3.34
C ASP A 59 18.62 3.63 -4.10
N ASP A 60 18.89 2.56 -3.36
CA ASP A 60 19.03 1.20 -3.90
C ASP A 60 17.64 0.54 -4.15
N PHE A 61 16.58 1.33 -4.09
CA PHE A 61 15.20 0.91 -4.27
C PHE A 61 14.39 1.95 -5.05
N LYS A 62 13.26 1.48 -5.59
CA LYS A 62 12.28 2.35 -6.25
C LYS A 62 11.21 2.76 -5.26
N THR A 63 10.75 4.00 -5.38
CA THR A 63 9.53 4.49 -4.73
C THR A 63 8.53 4.86 -5.79
N VAL A 64 7.30 4.36 -5.66
CA VAL A 64 6.26 4.50 -6.67
C VAL A 64 4.94 4.89 -6.01
N THR A 65 4.05 5.52 -6.76
CA THR A 65 2.66 5.73 -6.34
C THR A 65 1.76 4.75 -7.08
N GLY A 66 0.77 4.20 -6.37
CA GLY A 66 -0.15 3.21 -6.92
C GLY A 66 -1.36 2.95 -6.06
N ILE A 67 -2.33 2.20 -6.60
CA ILE A 67 -3.47 1.72 -5.82
C ILE A 67 -3.00 0.55 -4.96
N THR A 68 -3.48 0.50 -3.72
CA THR A 68 -3.21 -0.61 -2.81
C THR A 68 -4.50 -1.38 -2.59
N MET A 69 -4.46 -2.69 -2.84
CA MET A 69 -5.55 -3.58 -2.46
C MET A 69 -5.39 -3.95 -0.97
N CYS A 70 -6.43 -3.70 -0.19
CA CYS A 70 -6.47 -3.97 1.25
C CYS A 70 -7.48 -5.10 1.48
N THR A 71 -7.03 -6.17 2.14
CA THR A 71 -7.79 -7.41 2.32
C THR A 71 -7.99 -7.70 3.80
N ASP A 72 -9.08 -8.40 4.16
CA ASP A 72 -9.34 -8.80 5.56
C ASP A 72 -8.69 -10.15 5.93
N ASP A 73 -8.16 -10.88 4.95
CA ASP A 73 -7.50 -12.17 5.12
C ASP A 73 -6.22 -12.25 4.29
N PHE A 74 -5.18 -12.86 4.86
CA PHE A 74 -3.86 -12.97 4.24
C PHE A 74 -3.82 -14.04 3.13
N TYR A 75 -4.61 -15.11 3.24
CA TYR A 75 -4.54 -16.26 2.35
C TYR A 75 -5.58 -16.18 1.22
N GLU A 76 -6.80 -16.65 1.48
CA GLU A 76 -7.92 -16.63 0.54
C GLU A 76 -8.24 -15.21 0.07
N GLY A 77 -8.19 -14.24 0.99
CA GLY A 77 -8.41 -12.82 0.69
C GLY A 77 -7.39 -12.24 -0.30
N GLN A 78 -6.18 -12.81 -0.36
CA GLN A 78 -5.13 -12.42 -1.30
C GLN A 78 -4.89 -13.46 -2.41
N ALA A 79 -5.79 -14.43 -2.59
CA ALA A 79 -5.67 -15.50 -3.57
C ALA A 79 -4.36 -16.30 -3.47
N ARG A 80 -3.92 -16.62 -2.25
CA ARG A 80 -2.73 -17.46 -2.02
C ARG A 80 -3.09 -18.94 -2.07
N LEU A 81 -2.19 -19.78 -2.58
CA LEU A 81 -2.39 -21.24 -2.67
C LEU A 81 -1.79 -22.01 -1.48
N ASP A 82 -1.15 -21.31 -0.55
CA ASP A 82 -0.40 -21.88 0.57
C ASP A 82 -1.11 -21.73 1.94
N GLY A 83 -2.42 -21.49 1.91
CA GLY A 83 -3.29 -21.47 3.07
C GLY A 83 -3.75 -22.85 3.51
N ALA A 84 -4.36 -22.93 4.69
CA ALA A 84 -4.98 -24.17 5.18
C ALA A 84 -6.23 -24.57 4.36
N PHE A 85 -6.94 -23.57 3.85
CA PHE A 85 -8.10 -23.71 2.97
C PHE A 85 -7.78 -23.01 1.63
N CYS A 86 -8.21 -23.62 0.53
CA CYS A 86 -8.00 -23.09 -0.82
C CYS A 86 -8.99 -23.74 -1.80
N ASP A 87 -10.08 -23.03 -2.09
CA ASP A 87 -11.17 -23.50 -2.97
C ASP A 87 -11.00 -23.03 -4.44
N TYR A 88 -9.78 -22.70 -4.84
CA TYR A 88 -9.40 -22.24 -6.18
C TYR A 88 -8.01 -22.76 -6.56
N ASP A 89 -7.67 -22.70 -7.85
CA ASP A 89 -6.38 -23.16 -8.38
C ASP A 89 -5.45 -22.02 -8.85
N GLU A 90 -4.30 -22.40 -9.42
CA GLU A 90 -3.32 -21.43 -9.92
C GLU A 90 -3.84 -20.60 -11.11
N GLU A 91 -4.69 -21.16 -11.97
CA GLU A 91 -5.28 -20.43 -13.08
C GLU A 91 -6.22 -19.34 -12.57
N ASP A 92 -7.09 -19.68 -11.61
CA ASP A 92 -7.99 -18.74 -10.95
C ASP A 92 -7.22 -17.62 -10.26
N LYS A 93 -6.20 -17.96 -9.47
CA LYS A 93 -5.29 -16.99 -8.84
C LYS A 93 -4.68 -16.05 -9.86
N MET A 94 -4.09 -16.58 -10.94
CA MET A 94 -3.37 -15.77 -11.90
C MET A 94 -4.32 -14.90 -12.71
N LYS A 95 -5.52 -15.37 -13.03
CA LYS A 95 -6.58 -14.56 -13.63
C LYS A 95 -6.98 -13.40 -12.71
N PHE A 96 -7.18 -13.68 -11.43
CA PHE A 96 -7.48 -12.65 -10.43
C PHE A 96 -6.35 -11.62 -10.31
N LEU A 97 -5.10 -12.04 -10.10
CA LEU A 97 -3.96 -11.14 -9.93
C LEU A 97 -3.66 -10.31 -11.19
N ASN A 98 -3.83 -10.88 -12.38
CA ASN A 98 -3.71 -10.12 -13.63
C ASN A 98 -4.82 -9.07 -13.75
N ASN A 99 -6.05 -9.37 -13.31
CA ASN A 99 -7.11 -8.38 -13.24
C ASN A 99 -6.82 -7.29 -12.20
N VAL A 100 -6.30 -7.66 -11.02
CA VAL A 100 -5.83 -6.72 -9.98
C VAL A 100 -4.81 -5.75 -10.57
N LYS A 101 -3.79 -6.29 -11.25
CA LYS A 101 -2.78 -5.51 -11.96
C LYS A 101 -3.37 -4.61 -13.05
N ALA A 102 -4.30 -5.12 -13.86
CA ALA A 102 -4.93 -4.36 -14.94
C ALA A 102 -5.73 -3.15 -14.43
N ASN A 103 -6.20 -3.19 -13.18
CA ASN A 103 -6.90 -2.10 -12.52
C ASN A 103 -5.96 -1.11 -11.79
N GLY A 104 -4.64 -1.22 -12.00
CA GLY A 104 -3.66 -0.26 -11.47
C GLY A 104 -3.24 -0.51 -10.02
N VAL A 105 -3.55 -1.68 -9.46
CA VAL A 105 -3.07 -2.08 -8.13
C VAL A 105 -1.58 -2.43 -8.20
N CYS A 106 -0.80 -1.84 -7.30
CA CYS A 106 0.66 -1.99 -7.24
C CYS A 106 1.14 -2.91 -6.11
N ASN A 107 0.34 -3.07 -5.04
CA ASN A 107 0.60 -3.95 -3.90
C ASN A 107 -0.69 -4.40 -3.21
N ILE A 108 -0.56 -5.40 -2.33
CA ILE A 108 -1.65 -5.98 -1.53
C ILE A 108 -1.21 -5.98 -0.06
N GLU A 109 -2.07 -5.54 0.85
CA GLU A 109 -1.87 -5.54 2.31
C GLU A 109 -3.23 -5.60 3.04
N MET A 110 -3.32 -5.20 4.31
CA MET A 110 -4.49 -5.48 5.16
C MET A 110 -4.96 -4.32 6.05
N GLU A 111 -4.30 -3.15 6.03
CA GLU A 111 -4.58 -2.07 6.99
C GLU A 111 -4.91 -0.72 6.35
N SER A 112 -4.50 -0.49 5.10
CA SER A 112 -4.51 0.84 4.47
C SER A 112 -5.92 1.44 4.41
N LEU A 113 -6.93 0.65 4.03
CA LEU A 113 -8.32 1.14 3.98
C LEU A 113 -8.82 1.59 5.35
N GLY A 114 -8.56 0.78 6.37
CA GLY A 114 -9.05 1.06 7.70
C GLY A 114 -8.36 2.28 8.30
N PHE A 115 -7.05 2.39 8.10
CA PHE A 115 -6.23 3.51 8.53
C PHE A 115 -6.68 4.82 7.85
N LEU A 116 -6.71 4.85 6.52
CA LEU A 116 -7.07 6.04 5.75
C LEU A 116 -8.50 6.50 6.06
N ALA A 117 -9.44 5.56 6.21
CA ALA A 117 -10.81 5.92 6.56
C ALA A 117 -10.94 6.59 7.92
N MET A 118 -10.15 6.17 8.91
CA MET A 118 -10.13 6.82 10.22
C MET A 118 -9.48 8.20 10.14
N CYS A 119 -8.37 8.34 9.40
CA CYS A 119 -7.73 9.64 9.15
C CYS A 119 -8.70 10.63 8.48
N ASN A 120 -9.36 10.22 7.40
CA ASN A 120 -10.35 11.05 6.70
C ASN A 120 -11.53 11.40 7.62
N HIS A 121 -12.02 10.45 8.44
CA HIS A 121 -13.11 10.73 9.37
C HIS A 121 -12.72 11.72 10.48
N ALA A 122 -11.48 11.65 10.97
CA ALA A 122 -10.96 12.53 12.01
C ALA A 122 -10.52 13.92 11.48
N GLY A 123 -10.49 14.12 10.17
CA GLY A 123 -9.98 15.35 9.56
C GLY A 123 -8.47 15.51 9.68
N VAL A 124 -7.73 14.39 9.74
CA VAL A 124 -6.26 14.37 9.83
C VAL A 124 -5.68 13.81 8.53
N PRO A 125 -4.71 14.49 7.88
CA PRO A 125 -4.03 13.94 6.71
C PRO A 125 -3.31 12.64 7.05
N GLY A 126 -3.64 11.56 6.34
CA GLY A 126 -3.03 10.25 6.47
C GLY A 126 -2.45 9.77 5.15
N ALA A 127 -1.35 9.01 5.21
CA ALA A 127 -0.74 8.36 4.06
C ALA A 127 -0.16 7.01 4.47
N VAL A 128 -0.04 6.11 3.50
CA VAL A 128 0.48 4.75 3.67
C VAL A 128 1.65 4.55 2.72
N ALA A 129 2.76 4.03 3.24
CA ALA A 129 3.93 3.66 2.46
C ALA A 129 4.35 2.23 2.85
N CYS A 130 4.30 1.31 1.90
CA CYS A 130 4.59 -0.10 2.11
C CYS A 130 5.77 -0.51 1.26
N VAL A 131 6.64 -1.36 1.77
CA VAL A 131 7.61 -2.09 0.95
C VAL A 131 7.00 -3.41 0.48
N THR A 132 7.19 -3.78 -0.77
CA THR A 132 6.76 -5.09 -1.28
C THR A 132 7.78 -6.17 -0.94
N LEU A 133 7.33 -7.28 -0.37
CA LEU A 133 8.23 -8.36 0.05
C LEU A 133 8.36 -9.47 -0.98
N LEU A 134 7.41 -9.56 -1.90
CA LEU A 134 7.41 -10.50 -3.02
C LEU A 134 6.56 -10.00 -4.19
N ASP A 135 6.82 -10.55 -5.36
CA ASP A 135 6.01 -10.40 -6.56
C ASP A 135 5.01 -11.56 -6.65
N ARG A 136 3.73 -11.29 -6.35
CA ARG A 136 2.69 -12.33 -6.28
C ARG A 136 2.38 -12.98 -7.64
N LEU A 137 2.79 -12.37 -8.76
CA LEU A 137 2.72 -13.00 -10.08
C LEU A 137 3.78 -14.08 -10.29
N LYS A 138 4.74 -14.21 -9.37
CA LYS A 138 5.84 -15.20 -9.42
C LYS A 138 5.75 -16.27 -8.34
N GLY A 139 4.87 -16.09 -7.35
CA GLY A 139 4.68 -17.07 -6.29
C GLY A 139 4.06 -16.47 -5.02
N ASP A 140 3.78 -17.34 -4.06
CA ASP A 140 3.23 -16.95 -2.75
C ASP A 140 4.32 -16.89 -1.67
N PHE A 141 5.37 -17.71 -1.76
CA PHE A 141 6.41 -17.78 -0.73
C PHE A 141 7.44 -16.65 -0.84
N VAL A 142 7.79 -16.04 0.31
CA VAL A 142 8.93 -15.13 0.41
C VAL A 142 10.21 -15.97 0.49
N SER A 143 10.85 -16.19 -0.66
CA SER A 143 12.12 -16.95 -0.77
C SER A 143 13.38 -16.08 -0.68
N THR A 144 13.22 -14.78 -0.42
CA THR A 144 14.34 -13.82 -0.35
C THR A 144 15.23 -14.10 0.86
N ASP A 145 16.55 -13.94 0.70
CA ASP A 145 17.50 -14.04 1.81
C ASP A 145 17.10 -13.17 3.01
N PHE A 146 17.30 -13.70 4.21
CA PHE A 146 16.88 -13.05 5.45
C PHE A 146 17.48 -11.65 5.64
N ASN A 147 18.78 -11.46 5.34
CA ASN A 147 19.43 -10.17 5.54
C ASN A 147 18.93 -9.14 4.53
N LEU A 148 18.67 -9.57 3.30
CA LEU A 148 18.07 -8.72 2.27
C LEU A 148 16.61 -8.36 2.61
N LEU A 149 15.81 -9.32 3.08
CA LEU A 149 14.44 -9.07 3.51
C LEU A 149 14.40 -8.09 4.70
N LYS A 150 15.32 -8.25 5.65
CA LYS A 150 15.47 -7.35 6.79
C LYS A 150 15.85 -5.93 6.35
N SER A 151 16.73 -5.79 5.36
CA SER A 151 17.10 -4.46 4.85
C SER A 151 15.91 -3.75 4.19
N TRP A 152 15.04 -4.50 3.52
CA TRP A 152 13.83 -3.94 2.89
C TRP A 152 12.86 -3.33 3.89
N GLN A 153 12.74 -3.88 5.10
CA GLN A 153 11.84 -3.36 6.15
C GLN A 153 12.15 -1.91 6.55
N HIS A 154 13.39 -1.46 6.37
CA HIS A 154 13.79 -0.08 6.66
C HIS A 154 13.47 0.91 5.53
N ARG A 155 13.18 0.44 4.30
CA ARG A 155 13.00 1.30 3.12
C ARG A 155 11.84 2.30 3.29
N ALA A 156 10.67 1.81 3.73
CA ALA A 156 9.53 2.69 4.00
C ALA A 156 9.83 3.71 5.12
N GLN A 157 10.54 3.29 6.17
CA GLN A 157 10.97 4.16 7.26
C GLN A 157 11.88 5.28 6.75
N THR A 158 12.82 4.98 5.86
CA THR A 158 13.71 5.96 5.24
C THR A 158 12.92 7.09 4.56
N ILE A 159 11.92 6.76 3.74
CA ILE A 159 11.08 7.75 3.07
C ILE A 159 10.31 8.61 4.08
N VAL A 160 9.70 7.98 5.10
CA VAL A 160 8.94 8.71 6.13
C VAL A 160 9.85 9.61 6.97
N LEU A 161 11.06 9.16 7.33
CA LEU A 161 12.02 9.97 8.08
C LEU A 161 12.53 11.16 7.27
N ARG A 162 12.78 10.98 5.96
CA ARG A 162 13.13 12.09 5.06
C ARG A 162 12.00 13.12 4.98
N PHE A 163 10.77 12.67 4.84
CA PHE A 163 9.57 13.52 4.87
C PHE A 163 9.46 14.33 6.16
N ILE A 164 9.59 13.68 7.33
CA ILE A 164 9.55 14.34 8.63
C ILE A 164 10.66 15.40 8.73
N LYS A 165 11.90 15.03 8.36
CA LYS A 165 13.05 15.94 8.38
C LYS A 165 12.83 17.16 7.47
N GLN A 166 12.30 16.95 6.27
CA GLN A 166 11.99 18.01 5.32
C GLN A 166 10.97 18.99 5.90
N ARG A 167 9.85 18.50 6.46
CA ARG A 167 8.84 19.37 7.07
C ARG A 167 9.37 20.15 8.28
N LEU A 168 10.12 19.51 9.16
CA LEU A 168 10.74 20.20 10.30
C LEU A 168 11.72 21.30 9.86
N THR A 169 12.48 21.06 8.80
CA THR A 169 13.42 22.05 8.24
C THR A 169 12.68 23.24 7.63
N GLN A 170 11.61 23.00 6.87
CA GLN A 170 10.79 24.05 6.26
C GLN A 170 10.07 24.92 7.31
N GLN A 171 9.55 24.30 8.37
CA GLN A 171 8.93 25.02 9.49
C GLN A 171 9.93 25.93 10.22
N ASN A 172 11.15 25.45 10.46
CA ASN A 172 12.19 26.26 11.10
C ASN A 172 12.60 27.47 10.24
N ARG A 173 12.61 27.34 8.91
CA ARG A 173 12.87 28.46 8.00
C ARG A 173 11.77 29.52 8.05
N HIS A 174 10.50 29.12 8.12
CA HIS A 174 9.36 30.05 8.22
C HIS A 174 9.28 30.78 9.57
N LYS A 175 9.84 30.23 10.65
CA LYS A 175 9.88 30.90 11.96
C LYS A 175 11.00 31.93 12.10
N ASN A 176 12.03 31.82 11.26
CA ASN A 176 13.26 32.62 11.34
C ASN A 176 13.40 33.65 10.20
N GLY A 177 12.40 33.77 9.32
CA GLY A 177 12.32 34.78 8.26
C GLY A 177 11.05 35.59 8.43
#